data_AF-A0A9J6AGM7-F1
#
_entry.id   AF-A0A9J6AGM7-F1
#
_cell.length_a   1.000
_cell.length_b   1.000
_cell.length_c   1.000
_cell.angle_alpha   90.00
_cell.angle_beta   90.00
_cell.angle_gamma   90.00
#
_symmetry.space_group_name_H-M   'P 1'
#
loop_
_entity.id
_entity.type
_entity.pdbx_description
1 polymer ?
#
loop_
_entity_poly.entity_id
_entity_poly.type
_entity_poly.pdbx_seq_one_letter_code
_entity_poly.pdbx_strand_id
1 'polypeptide(L)'
;MASSLRRIATHSSQAAWRFSLTPIWRQFASEALVEIKPGEIGMVSGIPDEHLRRRVVIFSPARTASQQGSGKVGRWKINFMSTQKWENPLMGWTSTGDPYANVGDSALSFESEEVAKAFAEKHGWEYTVKKRHTPLLKIKSYADNFKWKGPPKTAE
;
A
#
# COMPACT_ATOMS: atom_id res chain seq x y z
N MET A 1 20.36 -30.60 67.00
CA MET A 1 19.28 -30.88 67.98
C MET A 1 18.53 -29.59 68.25
N ALA A 2 17.23 -29.53 67.94
CA ALA A 2 16.21 -28.71 68.61
C ALA A 2 14.94 -28.76 67.76
N SER A 3 14.14 -29.80 68.00
CA SER A 3 12.71 -29.82 67.70
C SER A 3 11.99 -29.00 68.78
N SER A 4 11.00 -28.18 68.40
CA SER A 4 9.91 -27.77 69.31
C SER A 4 8.82 -27.06 68.50
N LEU A 5 7.77 -27.79 68.15
CA LEU A 5 6.42 -27.72 68.75
C LEU A 5 5.45 -26.87 67.92
N ARG A 6 4.48 -27.58 67.36
CA ARG A 6 3.28 -27.07 66.71
C ARG A 6 2.43 -26.27 67.70
N ARG A 7 1.81 -25.18 67.24
CA ARG A 7 0.52 -24.73 67.74
C ARG A 7 -0.48 -24.68 66.59
N ILE A 8 -1.56 -25.41 66.79
CA ILE A 8 -2.79 -25.37 65.98
C ILE A 8 -3.60 -24.18 66.49
N ALA A 9 -4.09 -23.36 65.56
CA ALA A 9 -5.19 -22.44 65.83
C ALA A 9 -6.15 -22.52 64.63
N THR A 10 -7.28 -23.17 64.86
CA THR A 10 -8.48 -23.16 64.02
C THR A 10 -9.24 -21.88 64.31
N HIS A 11 -9.60 -21.05 63.32
CA HIS A 11 -10.77 -20.17 63.40
C HIS A 11 -11.43 -19.96 62.02
N SER A 12 -12.66 -20.45 61.96
CA SER A 12 -13.84 -19.95 61.24
C SER A 12 -13.70 -19.34 59.84
N SER A 13 -14.31 -20.06 58.90
CA SER A 13 -14.88 -19.60 57.65
C SER A 13 -15.60 -18.25 57.73
N GLN A 14 -15.25 -17.33 56.82
CA GLN A 14 -16.23 -16.43 56.22
C GLN A 14 -16.06 -16.44 54.70
N ALA A 15 -17.07 -16.98 54.04
CA ALA A 15 -17.22 -17.00 52.59
C ALA A 15 -17.60 -15.58 52.13
N ALA A 16 -16.64 -14.83 51.60
CA ALA A 16 -16.93 -13.61 50.87
C ALA A 16 -17.19 -13.98 49.41
N TRP A 17 -18.47 -14.06 49.03
CA TRP A 17 -18.89 -14.13 47.64
C TRP A 17 -18.49 -12.83 46.95
N ARG A 18 -17.29 -12.80 46.36
CA ARG A 18 -16.94 -11.76 45.40
C ARG A 18 -17.71 -12.07 44.12
N PHE A 19 -18.89 -11.48 43.98
CA PHE A 19 -19.52 -11.36 42.67
C PHE A 19 -18.56 -10.55 41.79
N SER A 20 -17.78 -11.24 40.96
CA SER A 20 -17.07 -10.60 39.87
C SER A 20 -18.14 -10.11 38.90
N LEU A 21 -18.49 -8.83 39.00
CA LEU A 21 -19.11 -8.12 37.88
C LEU A 21 -18.06 -8.13 36.77
N THR A 22 -18.10 -9.16 35.93
CA THR A 22 -17.43 -9.12 34.64
C THR A 22 -17.99 -7.89 33.94
N PRO A 23 -17.13 -6.92 33.58
CA PRO A 23 -17.65 -5.80 32.83
C PRO A 23 -18.10 -6.36 31.49
N ILE A 24 -19.40 -6.22 31.21
CA ILE A 24 -20.01 -6.47 29.89
C ILE A 24 -19.51 -5.34 28.99
N TRP A 25 -18.22 -5.33 28.68
CA TRP A 25 -17.73 -4.71 27.47
C TRP A 25 -18.13 -5.67 26.38
N ARG A 26 -19.37 -5.49 25.91
CA ARG A 26 -19.84 -6.05 24.65
C ARG A 26 -18.77 -5.69 23.63
N GLN A 27 -17.95 -6.66 23.23
CA GLN A 27 -17.12 -6.56 22.04
C GLN A 27 -18.11 -6.26 20.93
N PHE A 28 -18.18 -5.00 20.50
CA PHE A 28 -18.70 -4.69 19.19
C PHE A 28 -17.70 -5.32 18.22
N ALA A 29 -17.90 -6.61 17.93
CA ALA A 29 -17.27 -7.26 16.82
C ALA A 29 -17.83 -6.60 15.56
N SER A 30 -17.15 -5.56 15.09
CA SER A 30 -17.41 -4.94 13.78
C SER A 30 -16.99 -5.85 12.62
N GLU A 31 -16.55 -7.07 12.91
CA GLU A 31 -16.21 -8.12 11.95
C GLU A 31 -17.46 -8.88 11.51
N ALA A 32 -18.52 -8.15 11.17
CA ALA A 32 -19.49 -8.73 10.24
C ALA A 32 -18.76 -8.83 8.90
N LEU A 33 -18.53 -10.05 8.41
CA LEU A 33 -18.03 -10.33 7.07
C LEU A 33 -19.04 -9.82 6.05
N VAL A 34 -19.05 -8.51 5.83
CA VAL A 34 -19.79 -7.90 4.73
C VAL A 34 -19.01 -8.25 3.49
N GLU A 35 -19.52 -9.23 2.73
CA GLU A 35 -19.07 -9.49 1.37
C GLU A 35 -19.37 -8.24 0.53
N ILE A 36 -18.39 -7.33 0.44
CA ILE A 36 -18.50 -6.12 -0.36
C ILE A 36 -18.51 -6.56 -1.82
N LYS A 37 -19.62 -6.37 -2.53
CA LYS A 37 -19.63 -6.66 -3.96
C LYS A 37 -18.78 -5.61 -4.69
N PRO A 38 -18.05 -6.02 -5.75
CA PRO A 38 -17.24 -5.08 -6.51
C PRO A 38 -18.12 -3.94 -7.06
N GLY A 39 -17.68 -2.70 -6.86
CA GLY A 39 -18.40 -1.50 -7.32
C GLY A 39 -19.42 -0.89 -6.35
N GLU A 40 -19.81 -1.57 -5.27
CA GLU A 40 -20.79 -1.03 -4.30
C GLU A 40 -20.29 0.26 -3.63
N ILE A 41 -18.99 0.29 -3.27
CA ILE A 41 -18.39 1.47 -2.64
C ILE A 41 -18.31 2.63 -3.63
N GLY A 42 -18.08 2.35 -4.91
CA GLY A 42 -18.11 3.35 -5.98
C GLY A 42 -19.45 4.10 -6.03
N MET A 43 -20.56 3.36 -5.95
CA MET A 43 -21.91 3.95 -5.96
C MET A 43 -22.20 4.82 -4.73
N VAL A 44 -21.72 4.43 -3.55
CA VAL A 44 -21.96 5.16 -2.29
C VAL A 44 -21.03 6.37 -2.14
N SER A 45 -19.88 6.37 -2.81
CA SER A 45 -18.83 7.39 -2.67
C SER A 45 -19.19 8.78 -3.22
N GLY A 46 -20.32 8.92 -3.94
CA GLY A 46 -20.73 10.19 -4.54
C GLY A 46 -19.92 10.59 -5.78
N ILE A 47 -19.11 9.68 -6.33
CA ILE A 47 -18.40 9.87 -7.59
C ILE A 47 -19.41 9.78 -8.75
N PRO A 48 -19.45 10.75 -9.67
CA PRO A 48 -20.30 10.67 -10.86
C PRO A 48 -20.03 9.41 -11.70
N ASP A 49 -21.09 8.82 -12.27
CA ASP A 49 -21.01 7.60 -13.08
C ASP A 49 -19.99 7.68 -14.24
N GLU A 50 -19.83 8.86 -14.82
CA GLU A 50 -18.87 9.13 -15.89
C GLU A 50 -17.43 8.82 -15.47
N HIS A 51 -17.09 9.12 -14.21
CA HIS A 51 -15.77 8.87 -13.67
C HIS A 51 -15.59 7.45 -13.12
N LEU A 52 -16.68 6.75 -12.79
CA LEU A 52 -16.63 5.35 -12.38
C LEU A 52 -16.33 4.41 -13.56
N ARG A 53 -16.78 4.75 -14.77
CA ARG A 53 -16.56 3.93 -15.98
C ARG A 53 -15.16 4.05 -16.58
N ARG A 54 -14.31 4.93 -16.04
CA ARG A 54 -12.99 5.18 -16.63
C ARG A 54 -12.03 4.03 -16.35
N ARG A 55 -11.12 3.80 -17.30
CA ARG A 55 -10.03 2.83 -17.13
C ARG A 55 -8.89 3.43 -16.33
N VAL A 56 -8.36 2.63 -15.40
CA VAL A 56 -7.23 3.00 -14.56
C VAL A 56 -6.04 2.08 -14.80
N VAL A 57 -4.83 2.61 -14.63
CA VAL A 57 -3.60 1.84 -14.77
C VAL A 57 -2.92 1.76 -13.42
N ILE A 58 -2.80 0.55 -12.89
CA ILE A 58 -2.07 0.28 -11.64
C ILE A 58 -0.60 0.06 -11.99
N PHE A 59 0.29 0.85 -11.41
CA PHE A 59 1.72 0.76 -11.71
C PHE A 59 2.58 1.15 -10.50
N SER A 60 3.80 0.63 -10.47
CA SER A 60 4.87 1.17 -9.61
C SER A 60 5.68 2.17 -10.45
N PRO A 61 5.82 3.44 -10.04
CA PRO A 61 6.67 4.40 -10.73
C PRO A 61 8.11 3.87 -10.86
N ALA A 62 8.69 4.09 -12.03
CA ALA A 62 10.10 3.82 -12.27
C ALA A 62 10.97 4.82 -11.51
N ARG A 63 12.24 4.46 -11.29
CA ARG A 63 13.23 5.42 -10.77
C ARG A 63 13.40 6.57 -11.75
N THR A 64 13.43 7.81 -11.25
CA THR A 64 13.77 8.98 -12.05
C THR A 64 15.16 8.81 -12.66
N ALA A 65 15.28 8.81 -13.99
CA ALA A 65 16.54 8.51 -14.68
C ALA A 65 17.68 9.45 -14.27
N SER A 66 17.37 10.73 -14.02
CA SER A 66 18.32 11.75 -13.60
C SER A 66 18.85 11.57 -12.17
N GLN A 67 18.19 10.77 -11.32
CA GLN A 67 18.56 10.60 -9.90
C GLN A 67 18.80 9.13 -9.56
N GLN A 68 19.93 8.81 -8.90
CA GLN A 68 20.26 7.41 -8.56
C GLN A 68 19.53 6.85 -7.32
N GLY A 69 18.82 7.69 -6.55
CA GLY A 69 18.10 7.26 -5.35
C GLY A 69 16.93 6.32 -5.64
N SER A 70 16.75 5.30 -4.80
CA SER A 70 15.68 4.30 -4.91
C SER A 70 14.48 4.55 -3.98
N GLY A 71 14.51 5.59 -3.13
CA GLY A 71 13.51 5.79 -2.06
C GLY A 71 12.06 5.99 -2.53
N LYS A 72 11.84 6.46 -3.75
CA LYS A 72 10.49 6.63 -4.32
C LYS A 72 9.97 5.38 -5.06
N VAL A 73 10.80 4.36 -5.22
CA VAL A 73 10.48 3.15 -5.98
C VAL A 73 9.77 2.14 -5.07
N GLY A 74 8.79 1.41 -5.60
CA GLY A 74 8.10 0.33 -4.88
C GLY A 74 6.79 0.73 -4.22
N ARG A 75 6.44 2.02 -4.22
CA ARG A 75 5.08 2.46 -3.95
C ARG A 75 4.22 2.22 -5.19
N TRP A 76 3.06 1.62 -5.01
CA TRP A 76 2.09 1.40 -6.08
C TRP A 76 1.15 2.60 -6.18
N LYS A 77 0.79 2.97 -7.41
CA LYS A 77 -0.10 4.09 -7.69
C LYS A 77 -1.14 3.69 -8.72
N ILE A 78 -2.28 4.37 -8.68
CA ILE A 78 -3.35 4.24 -9.66
C ILE A 78 -3.30 5.48 -10.55
N ASN A 79 -2.99 5.29 -11.82
CA ASN A 79 -3.05 6.35 -12.82
C ASN A 79 -4.44 6.37 -13.45
N PHE A 80 -5.11 7.52 -13.35
CA PHE A 80 -6.31 7.79 -14.12
C PHE A 80 -5.88 8.33 -15.47
N MET A 81 -6.24 7.66 -16.57
CA MET A 81 -5.94 8.17 -17.91
C MET A 81 -6.56 9.57 -18.05
N SER A 82 -5.71 10.60 -18.08
CA SER A 82 -6.18 11.98 -18.09
C SER A 82 -6.83 12.30 -19.41
N THR A 83 -7.91 13.07 -19.36
CA THR A 83 -8.65 13.53 -20.54
C THR A 83 -7.85 14.63 -21.27
N GLN A 84 -8.32 15.86 -21.23
CA GLN A 84 -7.80 16.97 -22.02
C GLN A 84 -7.27 18.05 -21.09
N LYS A 85 -6.10 18.57 -21.45
CA LYS A 85 -5.51 19.77 -20.88
C LYS A 85 -5.41 20.80 -21.99
N TRP A 86 -5.80 22.04 -21.73
CA TRP A 86 -5.78 23.13 -22.70
C TRP A 86 -5.10 24.37 -22.11
N GLU A 87 -4.71 25.30 -22.97
CA GLU A 87 -4.15 26.57 -22.57
C GLU A 87 -5.27 27.57 -22.25
N ASN A 88 -5.17 28.25 -21.11
CA ASN A 88 -6.09 29.33 -20.76
C ASN A 88 -5.82 30.56 -21.66
N PRO A 89 -6.80 31.05 -22.44
CA PRO A 89 -6.59 32.13 -23.40
C PRO A 89 -6.16 33.46 -22.77
N LEU A 90 -6.39 33.68 -21.48
CA LEU A 90 -6.01 34.93 -20.80
C LEU A 90 -4.55 34.93 -20.34
N MET A 91 -4.12 33.87 -19.65
CA MET A 91 -2.82 33.82 -18.96
C MET A 91 -1.83 32.79 -19.53
N GLY A 92 -2.27 31.90 -20.42
CA GLY A 92 -1.45 30.82 -20.97
C GLY A 92 -1.24 29.62 -20.02
N TRP A 93 -1.95 29.55 -18.89
CA TRP A 93 -1.81 28.45 -17.94
C TRP A 93 -2.52 27.17 -18.39
N THR A 94 -1.97 26.02 -18.03
CA THR A 94 -2.61 24.71 -18.31
C THR A 94 -3.87 24.54 -17.45
N SER A 95 -5.02 24.56 -18.10
CA SER A 95 -6.33 24.29 -17.50
C SER A 95 -6.79 22.87 -17.83
N THR A 96 -7.61 22.29 -16.94
CA THR A 96 -8.20 20.96 -17.15
C THR A 96 -9.60 20.92 -16.52
N GLY A 97 -10.48 20.11 -17.10
CA GLY A 97 -11.81 19.83 -16.56
C GLY A 97 -11.91 18.49 -15.82
N ASP A 98 -10.82 17.71 -15.74
CA ASP A 98 -10.83 16.39 -15.12
C ASP A 98 -10.50 16.49 -13.61
N PRO A 99 -11.42 16.11 -12.70
CA PRO A 99 -11.19 16.18 -11.26
C PRO A 99 -10.10 15.21 -10.77
N TYR A 100 -9.87 14.11 -11.49
CA TYR A 100 -8.87 13.10 -11.10
C TYR A 100 -7.46 13.38 -11.63
N ALA A 101 -7.27 14.49 -12.36
CA ALA A 101 -5.99 14.81 -13.01
C ALA A 101 -4.79 14.81 -12.04
N ASN A 102 -4.99 15.17 -10.77
CA ASN A 102 -3.92 15.26 -9.77
C ASN A 102 -4.01 14.20 -8.66
N VAL A 103 -5.16 13.55 -8.50
CA VAL A 103 -5.47 12.64 -7.38
C VAL A 103 -4.61 11.37 -7.45
N GLY A 104 -4.47 10.80 -8.65
CA GLY A 104 -3.70 9.56 -8.86
C GLY A 104 -2.20 9.71 -8.57
N ASP A 105 -1.62 10.86 -8.87
CA ASP A 105 -0.19 11.09 -8.68
C ASP A 105 0.18 11.55 -7.26
N SER A 106 -0.69 12.36 -6.63
CA SER A 106 -0.34 13.07 -5.39
C SER A 106 -0.81 12.37 -4.12
N ALA A 107 -1.99 11.76 -4.13
CA ALA A 107 -2.67 11.32 -2.89
C ALA A 107 -2.83 9.80 -2.77
N LEU A 108 -2.91 9.06 -3.88
CA LEU A 108 -3.17 7.61 -3.86
C LEU A 108 -1.88 6.81 -4.03
N SER A 109 -1.29 6.42 -2.90
CA SER A 109 -0.15 5.51 -2.88
C SER A 109 -0.42 4.29 -1.99
N PHE A 110 -0.08 3.12 -2.52
CA PHE A 110 -0.29 1.82 -1.91
C PHE A 110 1.04 1.11 -1.69
N GLU A 111 1.08 0.17 -0.75
CA GLU A 111 2.27 -0.61 -0.44
C GLU A 111 2.42 -1.85 -1.33
N SER A 112 1.30 -2.44 -1.72
CA SER A 112 1.25 -3.66 -2.53
C SER A 112 0.37 -3.48 -3.77
N GLU A 113 0.67 -4.27 -4.81
CA GLU A 113 -0.15 -4.39 -6.03
C GLU A 113 -1.56 -4.88 -5.69
N GLU A 114 -1.66 -5.84 -4.77
CA GLU A 114 -2.92 -6.47 -4.37
C GLU A 114 -3.86 -5.47 -3.68
N VAL A 115 -3.29 -4.61 -2.82
CA VAL A 115 -4.07 -3.57 -2.14
C VAL A 115 -4.59 -2.55 -3.16
N ALA A 116 -3.78 -2.19 -4.15
CA ALA A 116 -4.21 -1.30 -5.23
C ALA A 116 -5.31 -1.93 -6.11
N LYS A 117 -5.21 -3.22 -6.42
CA LYS A 117 -6.26 -3.98 -7.15
C LYS A 117 -7.56 -4.03 -6.36
N ALA A 118 -7.49 -4.44 -5.10
CA ALA A 118 -8.65 -4.51 -4.21
C ALA A 118 -9.32 -3.13 -4.05
N PHE A 119 -8.54 -2.05 -4.01
CA PHE A 119 -9.08 -0.70 -3.97
C PHE A 119 -9.84 -0.34 -5.26
N ALA A 120 -9.28 -0.66 -6.43
CA ALA A 120 -9.94 -0.42 -7.71
C ALA A 120 -11.22 -1.26 -7.86
N GLU A 121 -11.21 -2.52 -7.45
CA GLU A 121 -12.35 -3.44 -7.50
C GLU A 121 -13.49 -2.99 -6.58
N LYS A 122 -13.16 -2.52 -5.37
CA LYS A 122 -14.13 -1.93 -4.43
C LYS A 122 -14.88 -0.75 -5.04
N HIS A 123 -14.18 0.11 -5.77
CA HIS A 123 -14.77 1.27 -6.45
C HIS A 123 -15.40 0.93 -7.81
N GLY A 124 -15.18 -0.28 -8.32
CA GLY A 124 -15.73 -0.73 -9.60
C GLY A 124 -15.00 -0.18 -10.83
N TRP A 125 -13.75 0.26 -10.69
CA TRP A 125 -12.97 0.75 -11.82
C TRP A 125 -12.39 -0.39 -12.65
N GLU A 126 -12.46 -0.29 -13.97
CA GLU A 126 -11.75 -1.19 -14.87
C GLU A 126 -10.25 -0.88 -14.82
N TYR A 127 -9.43 -1.85 -14.43
CA TYR A 127 -8.00 -1.62 -14.22
C TYR A 127 -7.11 -2.47 -15.13
N THR A 128 -5.94 -1.93 -15.48
CA THR A 128 -4.84 -2.65 -16.14
C THR A 128 -3.59 -2.56 -15.28
N VAL A 129 -2.90 -3.68 -15.08
CA VAL A 129 -1.73 -3.71 -14.20
C VAL A 129 -0.44 -3.74 -15.01
N LYS A 130 0.44 -2.77 -14.75
CA LYS A 130 1.80 -2.74 -15.27
C LYS A 130 2.76 -3.29 -14.22
N LYS A 131 3.39 -4.43 -14.54
CA LYS A 131 4.37 -5.08 -13.67
C LYS A 131 5.54 -4.14 -13.37
N ARG A 132 6.01 -4.17 -12.12
CA ARG A 132 7.19 -3.41 -11.70
C ARG A 132 8.45 -3.95 -12.38
N HIS A 133 9.17 -3.08 -13.08
CA HIS A 133 10.47 -3.43 -13.66
C HIS A 133 11.60 -3.15 -12.66
N THR A 134 12.20 -4.21 -12.11
CA THR A 134 13.33 -4.11 -11.20
C THR A 134 14.65 -4.30 -11.96
N PRO A 135 15.64 -3.40 -11.82
CA PRO A 135 16.93 -3.59 -12.46
C PRO A 135 17.66 -4.80 -11.87
N LEU A 136 18.29 -5.60 -12.72
CA LEU A 136 19.13 -6.71 -12.30
C LEU A 136 20.44 -6.19 -11.68
N LEU A 137 20.76 -6.66 -10.48
CA LEU A 137 22.04 -6.37 -9.83
C LEU A 137 23.15 -7.18 -10.51
N LYS A 138 23.97 -6.50 -11.31
CA LYS A 138 25.14 -7.11 -11.95
C LYS A 138 26.30 -7.15 -10.96
N ILE A 139 26.95 -8.31 -10.84
CA ILE A 139 28.22 -8.44 -10.12
C ILE A 139 29.25 -7.59 -10.88
N LYS A 140 29.94 -6.70 -10.15
CA LYS A 140 30.99 -5.83 -10.69
C LYS A 140 32.19 -5.91 -9.78
N SER A 141 33.35 -6.29 -10.30
CA SER A 141 34.63 -6.23 -9.59
C SER A 141 35.49 -5.12 -10.18
N TYR A 142 36.13 -4.31 -9.32
CA TYR A 142 37.05 -3.28 -9.80
C TYR A 142 38.29 -3.88 -10.50
N ALA A 143 38.68 -5.11 -10.14
CA ALA A 143 39.78 -5.84 -10.77
C ALA A 143 39.51 -6.13 -12.26
N ASP A 144 38.25 -6.22 -12.67
CA ASP A 144 37.88 -6.46 -14.08
C ASP A 144 38.34 -5.33 -15.00
N ASN A 145 38.53 -4.11 -14.47
CA ASN A 145 39.05 -2.97 -15.22
C ASN A 145 40.48 -3.19 -15.72
N PHE A 146 41.28 -3.99 -15.00
CA PHE A 146 42.70 -4.24 -15.29
C PHE A 146 42.99 -5.67 -15.77
N LYS A 147 41.96 -6.43 -16.14
CA LYS A 147 42.14 -7.80 -16.63
C LYS A 147 42.95 -7.79 -17.93
N TRP A 148 43.94 -8.68 -18.02
CA TRP A 148 44.75 -8.87 -19.22
C TRP A 148 43.86 -9.18 -20.43
N LYS A 149 43.95 -8.34 -21.48
CA LYS A 149 43.08 -8.41 -22.68
C LYS A 149 43.62 -9.31 -23.78
N GLY A 150 44.75 -9.98 -23.54
CA GLY A 150 45.46 -10.75 -24.56
C GLY A 150 46.38 -9.89 -25.43
N PRO A 151 47.16 -10.53 -26.31
CA PRO A 151 47.98 -9.83 -27.30
C PRO A 151 47.10 -9.01 -28.26
N PRO A 152 47.64 -7.94 -28.88
CA PRO A 152 46.90 -7.15 -29.86
C PRO A 152 46.46 -8.06 -31.01
N LYS A 153 45.18 -7.95 -31.41
CA LYS A 153 44.69 -8.65 -32.60
C LYS A 153 45.35 -7.99 -33.82
N THR A 154 46.17 -8.74 -34.54
CA THR A 154 46.71 -8.32 -35.83
C THR A 154 45.54 -8.06 -36.77
N ALA A 155 45.45 -6.85 -37.32
CA ALA A 155 44.46 -6.53 -38.33
C ALA A 155 44.88 -7.20 -39.65
N GLU A 156 44.07 -8.12 -40.16
CA GLU A 156 44.06 -8.51 -41.57
C GLU A 156 43.18 -7.54 -42.37
#